data_AF-X1F6I0-F1
#
_entry.id   AF-X1F6I0-F1
#
_cell.length_a   1.000
_cell.length_b   1.000
_cell.length_c   1.000
_cell.angle_alpha   90.00
_cell.angle_beta   90.00
_cell.angle_gamma   90.00
#
_symmetry.space_group_name_H-M   'P 1'
#
loop_
_entity.id
_entity.type
_entity.pdbx_description
1 polymer ?
#
loop_
_entity_poly.entity_id
_entity_poly.type
_entity_poly.pdbx_seq_one_letter_code
_entity_poly.pdbx_strand_id
1 'polypeptide(L)'
;VTNAGGAGVMASDACERNGIILSQFSSETIDRLRSFLPSAANVYNPVDVLGDSLAERYLRAANLLINDENVDSLIAILVPAAPTQIKETAIGLAELSKRTEKTIIACFMGKDHVKAGIEILIDNSIPNYHFPERAIASLAAMNRYRKYVVSPEKIYQKFDVDREKVQKIFATAISEDKRFLSDEEAREVVKAYGIRIPKTELAKDINQAIEIAERIGYPLVLKVASPDILHKTDVGGVKIGIKNKQELRDSFDDIIWEAKRYMPNAKILGKSVTNCDSLSNESTIESISADFSPLIPRRSGKDFISDIISQASLSVIGATLNETSFNGL
;
A
#
# COMPACT_ATOMS: atom_id res chain seq x y z
N VAL A 1 -30.91 4.01 -6.07
CA VAL A 1 -32.31 3.57 -6.25
C VAL A 1 -32.34 2.05 -6.30
N THR A 2 -33.34 1.42 -5.67
CA THR A 2 -33.49 -0.05 -5.61
C THR A 2 -34.96 -0.46 -5.69
N ASN A 3 -35.25 -1.66 -6.19
CA ASN A 3 -36.56 -2.32 -6.03
C ASN A 3 -36.53 -3.43 -4.97
N ALA A 4 -35.41 -3.56 -4.25
CA ALA A 4 -35.22 -4.57 -3.21
C ALA A 4 -34.49 -3.94 -2.01
N GLY A 5 -35.21 -3.80 -0.89
CA GLY A 5 -34.68 -3.22 0.34
C GLY A 5 -33.42 -3.91 0.86
N GLY A 6 -33.37 -5.25 0.84
CA GLY A 6 -32.17 -5.99 1.27
C GLY A 6 -30.91 -5.65 0.47
N ALA A 7 -31.04 -5.47 -0.85
CA ALA A 7 -29.93 -5.03 -1.68
C ALA A 7 -29.57 -3.55 -1.45
N GLY A 8 -30.54 -2.72 -1.07
CA GLY A 8 -30.31 -1.34 -0.62
C GLY A 8 -29.52 -1.27 0.70
N VAL A 9 -29.81 -2.14 1.67
CA VAL A 9 -29.06 -2.23 2.93
C VAL A 9 -27.62 -2.65 2.66
N MET A 10 -27.40 -3.70 1.86
CA MET A 10 -26.04 -4.12 1.47
C MET A 10 -25.26 -2.98 0.79
N ALA A 11 -25.93 -2.18 -0.05
CA ALA A 11 -25.33 -1.01 -0.66
C ALA A 11 -24.97 0.06 0.37
N SER A 12 -25.82 0.30 1.37
CA SER A 12 -25.57 1.29 2.42
C SER A 12 -24.35 0.93 3.26
N ASP A 13 -24.27 -0.34 3.71
CA ASP A 13 -23.12 -0.86 4.46
C ASP A 13 -21.82 -0.77 3.64
N ALA A 14 -21.90 -1.07 2.34
CA ALA A 14 -20.75 -0.98 1.46
C ALA A 14 -20.30 0.47 1.24
N CYS A 15 -21.23 1.42 1.18
CA CYS A 15 -20.91 2.85 1.12
C CYS A 15 -20.13 3.28 2.36
N GLU A 16 -20.60 2.91 3.55
CA GLU A 16 -19.93 3.20 4.82
C GLU A 16 -18.49 2.64 4.84
N ARG A 17 -18.32 1.35 4.51
CA ARG A 17 -17.00 0.70 4.48
C ARG A 17 -16.01 1.32 3.49
N ASN A 18 -16.50 1.95 2.42
CA ASN A 18 -15.66 2.55 1.39
C ASN A 18 -15.52 4.08 1.52
N GLY A 19 -16.11 4.69 2.56
CA GLY A 19 -16.10 6.14 2.75
C GLY A 19 -16.89 6.90 1.67
N ILE A 20 -17.92 6.27 1.10
CA ILE A 20 -18.87 6.92 0.18
C ILE A 20 -20.05 7.43 0.99
N ILE A 21 -20.34 8.72 0.85
CA ILE A 21 -21.43 9.38 1.58
C ILE A 21 -22.71 9.19 0.79
N LEU A 22 -23.76 8.71 1.45
CA LEU A 22 -25.11 8.69 0.87
C LEU A 22 -25.66 10.12 0.84
N SER A 23 -25.96 10.63 -0.36
CA SER A 23 -26.54 11.96 -0.55
C SER A 23 -27.80 12.17 0.28
N GLN A 24 -27.91 13.35 0.90
CA GLN A 24 -29.15 13.87 1.46
C GLN A 24 -29.86 14.66 0.37
N PHE A 25 -31.07 14.25 0.01
CA PHE A 25 -31.83 14.90 -1.06
C PHE A 25 -32.44 16.22 -0.59
N SER A 26 -32.72 17.11 -1.54
CA SER A 26 -33.50 18.32 -1.27
C SER A 26 -34.92 17.97 -0.80
N SER A 27 -35.54 18.89 -0.05
CA SER A 27 -36.95 18.76 0.35
C SER A 27 -37.88 18.63 -0.87
N GLU A 28 -37.62 19.38 -1.93
CA GLU A 28 -38.36 19.30 -3.20
C GLU A 28 -38.30 17.89 -3.82
N THR A 29 -37.13 17.26 -3.85
CA THR A 29 -36.98 15.88 -4.33
C THR A 29 -37.75 14.90 -3.47
N ILE A 30 -37.69 15.03 -2.14
CA ILE A 30 -38.42 14.15 -1.21
C ILE A 30 -39.94 14.30 -1.40
N ASP A 31 -40.44 15.52 -1.53
CA ASP A 31 -41.87 15.77 -1.71
C ASP A 31 -42.37 15.25 -3.08
N ARG A 32 -41.56 15.41 -4.13
CA ARG A 32 -41.85 14.83 -5.44
C ARG A 32 -41.83 13.30 -5.42
N LEU A 33 -40.90 12.67 -4.69
CA LEU A 33 -40.88 11.22 -4.52
C LEU A 33 -42.16 10.75 -3.83
N ARG A 34 -42.58 11.41 -2.75
CA ARG A 34 -43.83 11.09 -2.02
C ARG A 34 -45.09 11.24 -2.86
N SER A 35 -45.08 12.10 -3.88
CA SER A 35 -46.28 12.34 -4.69
C SER A 35 -46.66 11.17 -5.61
N PHE A 36 -45.75 10.23 -5.87
CA PHE A 36 -46.01 9.09 -6.76
C PHE A 36 -45.53 7.74 -6.23
N LEU A 37 -44.64 7.70 -5.23
CA LEU A 37 -44.26 6.44 -4.59
C LEU A 37 -45.33 6.01 -3.58
N PRO A 38 -45.61 4.70 -3.46
CA PRO A 38 -46.51 4.18 -2.43
C PRO A 38 -46.02 4.56 -1.02
N SER A 39 -46.94 4.64 -0.05
CA SER A 39 -46.61 4.97 1.34
C SER A 39 -45.64 3.98 2.01
N ALA A 40 -45.58 2.73 1.51
CA ALA A 40 -44.65 1.71 1.98
C ALA A 40 -43.22 1.86 1.43
N ALA A 41 -43.00 2.71 0.41
CA ALA A 41 -41.70 2.94 -0.18
C ALA A 41 -40.79 3.77 0.73
N ASN A 42 -39.47 3.53 0.67
CA ASN A 42 -38.49 4.40 1.31
C ASN A 42 -38.13 5.54 0.36
N VAL A 43 -38.42 6.79 0.74
CA VAL A 43 -38.10 7.99 -0.06
C VAL A 43 -36.74 8.60 0.30
N TYR A 44 -36.08 8.10 1.35
CA TYR A 44 -34.73 8.51 1.74
C TYR A 44 -33.68 7.62 1.05
N ASN A 45 -32.40 7.98 1.16
CA ASN A 45 -31.33 7.25 0.49
C ASN A 45 -30.94 5.98 1.29
N PRO A 46 -31.00 4.76 0.71
CA PRO A 46 -31.40 4.42 -0.67
C PRO A 46 -32.92 4.42 -0.89
N VAL A 47 -33.34 5.05 -2.00
CA VAL A 47 -34.75 5.06 -2.40
C VAL A 47 -35.18 3.66 -2.83
N ASP A 48 -36.14 3.08 -2.12
CA ASP A 48 -36.74 1.77 -2.41
C ASP A 48 -38.09 1.95 -3.08
N VAL A 49 -38.15 1.63 -4.38
CA VAL A 49 -39.38 1.74 -5.18
C VAL A 49 -40.30 0.54 -5.05
N LEU A 50 -39.97 -0.42 -4.17
CA LEU A 50 -40.65 -1.69 -3.90
C LEU A 50 -40.50 -2.73 -5.02
N GLY A 51 -40.58 -4.01 -4.65
CA GLY A 51 -40.35 -5.14 -5.57
C GLY A 51 -41.42 -5.32 -6.65
N ASP A 52 -42.59 -4.70 -6.48
CA ASP A 52 -43.66 -4.65 -7.46
C ASP A 52 -43.46 -3.55 -8.52
N SER A 53 -42.32 -2.83 -8.49
CA SER A 53 -42.04 -1.74 -9.41
C SER A 53 -41.92 -2.21 -10.86
N LEU A 54 -42.76 -1.63 -11.72
CA LEU A 54 -42.55 -1.58 -13.17
C LEU A 54 -41.44 -0.58 -13.52
N ALA A 55 -40.96 -0.63 -14.75
CA ALA A 55 -39.86 0.23 -15.23
C ALA A 55 -40.19 1.71 -15.09
N GLU A 56 -41.43 2.12 -15.35
CA GLU A 56 -41.86 3.53 -15.27
C GLU A 56 -41.62 4.14 -13.89
N ARG A 57 -42.07 3.46 -12.81
CA ARG A 57 -41.87 3.92 -11.43
C ARG A 57 -40.39 4.01 -11.07
N TYR A 58 -39.61 3.00 -11.47
CA TYR A 58 -38.17 2.94 -11.23
C TYR A 58 -37.44 4.10 -11.92
N LEU A 59 -37.71 4.30 -13.21
CA LEU A 59 -37.07 5.32 -14.04
C LEU A 59 -37.49 6.74 -13.66
N ARG A 60 -38.74 6.93 -13.23
CA ARG A 60 -39.21 8.21 -12.71
C ARG A 60 -38.44 8.61 -11.45
N ALA A 61 -38.23 7.68 -10.53
CA ALA A 61 -37.40 7.90 -9.34
C ALA A 61 -35.93 8.14 -9.72
N ALA A 62 -35.35 7.31 -10.59
CA ALA A 62 -33.97 7.47 -11.06
C ALA A 62 -33.72 8.85 -11.72
N ASN A 63 -34.63 9.28 -12.59
CA ASN A 63 -34.55 10.58 -13.26
C ASN A 63 -34.67 11.74 -12.27
N LEU A 64 -35.56 11.64 -11.28
CA LEU A 64 -35.67 12.68 -10.26
C LEU A 64 -34.38 12.77 -9.42
N LEU A 65 -33.82 11.63 -9.01
CA LEU A 65 -32.63 11.57 -8.16
C LEU A 65 -31.36 12.07 -8.86
N ILE A 66 -31.13 11.69 -10.12
CA ILE A 66 -29.92 12.13 -10.83
C ILE A 66 -29.91 13.65 -11.06
N ASN A 67 -31.08 14.29 -11.11
CA ASN A 67 -31.22 15.73 -11.29
C ASN A 67 -31.18 16.51 -9.97
N ASP A 68 -31.17 15.87 -8.80
CA ASP A 68 -30.97 16.56 -7.52
C ASP A 68 -29.52 17.07 -7.42
N GLU A 69 -29.34 18.33 -7.02
CA GLU A 69 -28.02 18.98 -6.93
C GLU A 69 -27.08 18.31 -5.92
N ASN A 70 -27.62 17.61 -4.90
CA ASN A 70 -26.83 16.92 -3.88
C ASN A 70 -26.40 15.51 -4.30
N VAL A 71 -26.75 15.08 -5.52
CA VAL A 71 -26.43 13.74 -6.05
C VAL A 71 -25.33 13.85 -7.08
N ASP A 72 -24.16 13.28 -6.80
CA ASP A 72 -23.03 13.23 -7.74
C ASP A 72 -23.06 11.99 -8.65
N SER A 73 -23.68 10.91 -8.18
CA SER A 73 -23.70 9.62 -8.87
C SER A 73 -24.94 8.82 -8.47
N LEU A 74 -25.44 8.00 -9.40
CA LEU A 74 -26.59 7.14 -9.18
C LEU A 74 -26.20 5.67 -9.30
N ILE A 75 -26.55 4.89 -8.29
CA ILE A 75 -26.50 3.42 -8.33
C ILE A 75 -27.90 2.89 -8.56
N ALA A 76 -28.10 2.18 -9.67
CA ALA A 76 -29.35 1.51 -10.02
C ALA A 76 -29.28 0.02 -9.68
N ILE A 77 -29.87 -0.36 -8.55
CA ILE A 77 -29.92 -1.74 -8.07
C ILE A 77 -31.24 -2.38 -8.50
N LEU A 78 -31.18 -3.53 -9.16
CA LEU A 78 -32.35 -4.24 -9.63
C LEU A 78 -32.25 -5.73 -9.30
N VAL A 79 -33.26 -6.26 -8.62
CA VAL A 79 -33.43 -7.70 -8.36
C VAL A 79 -34.70 -8.17 -9.07
N PRO A 80 -34.66 -9.23 -9.90
CA PRO A 80 -35.85 -9.75 -10.56
C PRO A 80 -36.92 -10.22 -9.57
N ALA A 81 -38.13 -9.70 -9.76
CA ALA A 81 -39.37 -10.21 -9.18
C ALA A 81 -40.39 -10.42 -10.32
N ALA A 82 -41.54 -11.05 -10.03
CA ALA A 82 -42.55 -11.41 -11.03
C ALA A 82 -42.97 -10.26 -11.98
N PRO A 83 -43.15 -9.00 -11.53
CA PRO A 83 -43.53 -7.89 -12.43
C PRO A 83 -42.34 -7.11 -13.01
N THR A 84 -41.08 -7.47 -12.71
CA THR A 84 -39.92 -6.62 -13.06
C THR A 84 -39.64 -6.58 -14.56
N GLN A 85 -39.70 -5.37 -15.13
CA GLN A 85 -39.42 -5.08 -16.54
C GLN A 85 -37.94 -4.73 -16.75
N ILE A 86 -37.10 -5.77 -16.80
CA ILE A 86 -35.63 -5.64 -16.77
C ILE A 86 -35.10 -4.89 -17.99
N LYS A 87 -35.56 -5.24 -19.20
CA LYS A 87 -35.08 -4.64 -20.45
C LYS A 87 -35.49 -3.19 -20.55
N GLU A 88 -36.74 -2.89 -20.22
CA GLU A 88 -37.31 -1.56 -20.24
C GLU A 88 -36.59 -0.65 -19.24
N THR A 89 -36.27 -1.17 -18.05
CA THR A 89 -35.46 -0.43 -17.06
C THR A 89 -34.05 -0.16 -17.59
N ALA A 90 -33.39 -1.15 -18.21
CA ALA A 90 -32.06 -0.96 -18.79
C ALA A 90 -32.06 0.08 -19.93
N ILE A 91 -33.04 0.04 -20.83
CA ILE A 91 -33.20 1.01 -21.92
C ILE A 91 -33.43 2.42 -21.33
N GLY A 92 -34.30 2.55 -20.33
CA GLY A 92 -34.54 3.85 -19.70
C GLY A 92 -33.33 4.42 -18.98
N LEU A 93 -32.52 3.57 -18.32
CA LEU A 93 -31.25 4.00 -17.71
C LEU A 93 -30.23 4.44 -18.77
N ALA A 94 -30.17 3.75 -19.92
CA ALA A 94 -29.34 4.15 -21.05
C ALA A 94 -29.78 5.49 -21.68
N GLU A 95 -31.09 5.75 -21.77
CA GLU A 95 -31.60 7.04 -22.22
C GLU A 95 -31.34 8.15 -21.19
N LEU A 96 -31.36 7.82 -19.90
CA LEU A 96 -31.04 8.75 -18.83
C LEU A 96 -29.55 9.12 -18.81
N SER A 97 -28.65 8.15 -19.02
CA SER A 97 -27.20 8.40 -19.02
C SER A 97 -26.77 9.36 -20.12
N LYS A 98 -27.46 9.39 -21.27
CA LYS A 98 -27.20 10.32 -22.37
C LYS A 98 -27.56 11.78 -22.05
N ARG A 99 -28.34 12.02 -20.99
CA ARG A 99 -28.88 13.35 -20.63
C ARG A 99 -28.18 13.98 -19.43
N THR A 100 -27.13 13.35 -18.91
CA THR A 100 -26.44 13.78 -17.70
C THR A 100 -24.94 13.53 -17.80
N GLU A 101 -24.15 14.38 -17.15
CA GLU A 101 -22.71 14.15 -16.98
C GLU A 101 -22.40 13.36 -15.70
N LYS A 102 -23.41 13.13 -14.85
CA LYS A 102 -23.26 12.41 -13.59
C LYS A 102 -23.14 10.91 -13.85
N THR A 103 -22.34 10.24 -13.02
CA THR A 103 -22.04 8.82 -13.19
C THR A 103 -23.26 7.97 -12.83
N ILE A 104 -23.66 7.07 -13.73
CA ILE A 104 -24.65 6.03 -13.47
C ILE A 104 -23.94 4.67 -13.51
N ILE A 105 -24.10 3.88 -12.45
CA ILE A 105 -23.66 2.48 -12.41
C ILE A 105 -24.84 1.57 -12.07
N ALA A 106 -24.82 0.36 -12.62
CA ALA A 106 -25.90 -0.60 -12.43
C ALA A 106 -25.47 -1.78 -11.56
N CYS A 107 -26.43 -2.34 -10.83
CA CYS A 107 -26.31 -3.59 -10.11
C CYS A 107 -27.55 -4.45 -10.34
N PHE A 108 -27.60 -5.11 -11.50
CA PHE A 108 -28.67 -6.04 -11.85
C PHE A 108 -28.29 -7.44 -11.36
N MET A 109 -29.05 -7.94 -10.39
CA MET A 109 -28.76 -9.15 -9.61
C MET A 109 -29.76 -10.26 -9.94
N GLY A 110 -29.43 -11.16 -10.86
CA GLY A 110 -30.36 -12.25 -11.23
C GLY A 110 -29.82 -13.30 -12.19
N LYS A 111 -28.48 -13.37 -12.33
CA LYS A 111 -27.79 -14.24 -13.30
C LYS A 111 -28.43 -14.15 -14.69
N ASP A 112 -28.93 -15.26 -15.24
CA ASP A 112 -29.47 -15.34 -16.59
C ASP A 112 -30.75 -14.50 -16.78
N HIS A 113 -31.54 -14.28 -15.72
CA HIS A 113 -32.77 -13.49 -15.80
C HIS A 113 -32.51 -12.03 -16.17
N VAL A 114 -31.36 -11.48 -15.77
CA VAL A 114 -31.00 -10.08 -16.02
C VAL A 114 -30.09 -9.89 -17.24
N LYS A 115 -29.65 -10.98 -17.88
CA LYS A 115 -28.61 -10.96 -18.92
C LYS A 115 -28.92 -9.95 -20.04
N ALA A 116 -30.14 -9.98 -20.57
CA ALA A 116 -30.50 -9.08 -21.66
C ALA A 116 -30.54 -7.59 -21.25
N GLY A 117 -30.84 -7.29 -19.97
CA GLY A 117 -30.72 -5.92 -19.45
C GLY A 117 -29.27 -5.50 -19.29
N ILE A 118 -28.40 -6.42 -18.83
CA ILE A 118 -26.96 -6.17 -18.69
C ILE A 118 -26.31 -5.88 -20.04
N GLU A 119 -26.65 -6.63 -21.08
CA GLU A 119 -26.16 -6.39 -22.45
C GLU A 119 -26.49 -4.97 -22.92
N ILE A 120 -27.74 -4.54 -22.75
CA ILE A 120 -28.18 -3.17 -23.08
C ILE A 120 -27.39 -2.11 -22.30
N LEU A 121 -27.15 -2.32 -21.01
CA LEU A 121 -26.39 -1.39 -20.17
C LEU A 121 -24.94 -1.26 -20.65
N ILE A 122 -24.26 -2.39 -20.92
CA ILE A 122 -22.87 -2.42 -21.39
C ILE A 122 -22.74 -1.76 -22.76
N ASP A 123 -23.66 -2.03 -23.69
CA ASP A 123 -23.69 -1.42 -25.02
C ASP A 123 -23.83 0.11 -24.97
N ASN A 124 -24.40 0.64 -23.88
CA ASN A 124 -24.54 2.08 -23.62
C ASN A 124 -23.51 2.62 -22.61
N SER A 125 -22.39 1.91 -22.40
CA SER A 125 -21.30 2.31 -21.50
C SER A 125 -21.69 2.48 -20.03
N ILE A 126 -22.74 1.79 -19.58
CA ILE A 126 -23.12 1.72 -18.16
C ILE A 126 -22.57 0.42 -17.58
N PRO A 127 -21.57 0.47 -16.68
CA PRO A 127 -21.03 -0.74 -16.08
C PRO A 127 -22.06 -1.39 -15.15
N ASN A 128 -22.18 -2.71 -15.24
CA ASN A 128 -23.04 -3.50 -14.37
C ASN A 128 -22.24 -4.43 -13.46
N TYR A 129 -22.64 -4.51 -12.19
CA TYR A 129 -22.03 -5.39 -11.19
C TYR A 129 -23.05 -6.37 -10.63
N HIS A 130 -22.60 -7.57 -10.26
CA HIS A 130 -23.49 -8.60 -9.70
C HIS A 130 -23.86 -8.37 -8.23
N PHE A 131 -23.12 -7.51 -7.52
CA PHE A 131 -23.29 -7.26 -6.09
C PHE A 131 -23.04 -5.76 -5.78
N PRO A 132 -23.84 -5.15 -4.89
CA PRO A 132 -23.69 -3.74 -4.54
C PRO A 132 -22.30 -3.36 -4.03
N GLU A 133 -21.66 -4.23 -3.25
CA GLU A 133 -20.33 -4.04 -2.68
C GLU A 133 -19.29 -3.79 -3.77
N ARG A 134 -19.37 -4.53 -4.88
CA ARG A 134 -18.45 -4.37 -6.02
C ARG A 134 -18.73 -3.09 -6.79
N ALA A 135 -20.00 -2.72 -6.97
CA ALA A 135 -20.38 -1.46 -7.62
C ALA A 135 -19.81 -0.27 -6.84
N ILE A 136 -19.98 -0.27 -5.52
CA ILE A 136 -19.53 0.81 -4.64
C ILE A 136 -18.01 0.84 -4.54
N ALA A 137 -17.33 -0.31 -4.43
CA ALA A 137 -15.87 -0.35 -4.44
C ALA A 137 -15.29 0.25 -5.73
N SER A 138 -15.96 0.03 -6.87
CA SER A 138 -15.57 0.64 -8.15
C SER A 138 -15.77 2.15 -8.13
N LEU A 139 -16.93 2.63 -7.65
CA LEU A 139 -17.19 4.07 -7.51
C LEU A 139 -16.18 4.75 -6.57
N ALA A 140 -15.83 4.09 -5.46
CA ALA A 140 -14.82 4.57 -4.53
C ALA A 140 -13.43 4.63 -5.17
N ALA A 141 -13.06 3.64 -5.98
CA ALA A 141 -11.82 3.67 -6.76
C ALA A 141 -11.80 4.82 -7.77
N MET A 142 -12.91 5.06 -8.47
CA MET A 142 -13.05 6.20 -9.39
C MET A 142 -12.89 7.54 -8.66
N ASN A 143 -13.51 7.69 -7.48
CA ASN A 143 -13.37 8.89 -6.66
C ASN A 143 -11.92 9.10 -6.17
N ARG A 144 -11.26 8.04 -5.68
CA ARG A 144 -9.83 8.10 -5.29
C ARG A 144 -8.94 8.51 -6.46
N TYR A 145 -9.17 7.93 -7.63
CA TYR A 145 -8.43 8.28 -8.83
C TYR A 145 -8.67 9.73 -9.25
N ARG A 146 -9.92 10.20 -9.24
CA ARG A 146 -10.23 11.60 -9.53
C ARG A 146 -9.51 12.54 -8.57
N LYS A 147 -9.55 12.25 -7.26
CA LYS A 147 -8.82 13.02 -6.24
C LYS A 147 -7.32 13.05 -6.52
N TYR A 148 -6.73 11.92 -6.93
CA TYR A 148 -5.33 11.85 -7.31
C TYR A 148 -5.00 12.72 -8.53
N VAL A 149 -5.80 12.64 -9.61
CA VAL A 149 -5.56 13.39 -10.85
C VAL A 149 -5.69 14.90 -10.65
N VAL A 150 -6.62 15.35 -9.81
CA VAL A 150 -6.80 16.78 -9.51
C VAL A 150 -5.90 17.26 -8.36
N SER A 151 -5.20 16.35 -7.68
CA SER A 151 -4.25 16.76 -6.65
C SER A 151 -3.08 17.50 -7.29
N PRO A 152 -2.61 18.61 -6.70
CA PRO A 152 -1.42 19.28 -7.19
C PRO A 152 -0.22 18.32 -7.19
N GLU A 153 0.74 18.54 -8.10
CA GLU A 153 1.98 17.75 -8.11
C GLU A 153 2.59 17.75 -6.72
N LYS A 154 2.92 16.55 -6.21
CA LYS A 154 3.64 16.42 -4.95
C LYS A 154 4.98 17.14 -5.10
N ILE A 155 5.18 18.18 -4.30
CA ILE A 155 6.48 18.85 -4.20
C ILE A 155 7.38 17.93 -3.37
N TYR A 156 8.20 17.14 -4.06
CA TYR A 156 9.22 16.34 -3.39
C TYR A 156 10.33 17.26 -2.89
N GLN A 157 10.66 17.14 -1.61
CA GLN A 157 11.84 17.80 -1.07
C GLN A 157 13.07 17.28 -1.82
N LYS A 158 13.86 18.20 -2.37
CA LYS A 158 15.16 17.87 -2.95
C LYS A 158 16.19 17.94 -1.83
N PHE A 159 16.85 16.82 -1.58
CA PHE A 159 18.00 16.78 -0.70
C PHE A 159 19.26 16.99 -1.54
N ASP A 160 20.19 17.78 -1.01
CA ASP A 160 21.54 17.86 -1.56
C ASP A 160 22.28 16.56 -1.21
N VAL A 161 22.52 15.73 -2.23
CA VAL A 161 23.04 14.36 -2.07
C VAL A 161 24.10 14.08 -3.11
N ASP A 162 25.09 13.28 -2.76
CA ASP A 162 26.22 12.95 -3.64
C ASP A 162 25.85 11.84 -4.63
N ARG A 163 25.09 12.22 -5.67
CA ARG A 163 24.64 11.30 -6.71
C ARG A 163 25.78 10.71 -7.52
N GLU A 164 26.87 11.46 -7.71
CA GLU A 164 28.02 11.01 -8.48
C GLU A 164 28.73 9.85 -7.79
N LYS A 165 28.93 9.94 -6.47
CA LYS A 165 29.50 8.85 -5.67
C LYS A 165 28.65 7.59 -5.74
N VAL A 166 27.33 7.74 -5.61
CA VAL A 166 26.39 6.61 -5.71
C VAL A 166 26.49 5.96 -7.09
N GLN A 167 26.45 6.75 -8.17
CA GLN A 167 26.59 6.22 -9.53
C GLN A 167 27.90 5.47 -9.74
N LYS A 168 29.02 5.96 -9.20
CA LYS A 168 30.32 5.27 -9.27
C LYS A 168 30.28 3.92 -8.56
N ILE A 169 29.72 3.84 -7.35
CA ILE A 169 29.57 2.58 -6.60
C ILE A 169 28.78 1.55 -7.43
N PHE A 170 27.66 1.97 -8.04
CA PHE A 170 26.87 1.08 -8.91
C PHE A 170 27.60 0.66 -10.17
N ALA A 171 28.29 1.59 -10.84
CA ALA A 171 29.04 1.28 -12.04
C ALA A 171 30.13 0.23 -11.76
N THR A 172 30.87 0.37 -10.65
CA THR A 172 31.86 -0.62 -10.21
C THR A 172 31.20 -1.96 -9.93
N ALA A 173 30.12 -2.00 -9.14
CA ALA A 173 29.44 -3.26 -8.81
C ALA A 173 28.91 -3.99 -10.05
N ILE A 174 28.35 -3.24 -11.02
CA ILE A 174 27.88 -3.80 -12.30
C ILE A 174 29.07 -4.33 -13.13
N SER A 175 30.19 -3.60 -13.18
CA SER A 175 31.39 -4.04 -13.91
C SER A 175 32.02 -5.31 -13.35
N GLU A 176 31.81 -5.57 -12.06
CA GLU A 176 32.26 -6.78 -11.35
C GLU A 176 31.22 -7.93 -11.39
N ASP A 177 30.14 -7.78 -12.19
CA ASP A 177 28.99 -8.71 -12.27
C ASP A 177 28.36 -9.05 -10.91
N LYS A 178 28.41 -8.11 -9.96
CA LYS A 178 27.76 -8.27 -8.66
C LYS A 178 26.24 -8.15 -8.82
N ARG A 179 25.52 -9.02 -8.10
CA ARG A 179 24.05 -8.95 -7.98
C ARG A 179 23.57 -8.18 -6.75
N PHE A 180 24.48 -7.91 -5.82
CA PHE A 180 24.23 -7.24 -4.55
C PHE A 180 25.39 -6.31 -4.23
N LEU A 181 25.10 -5.21 -3.53
CA LEU A 181 26.15 -4.44 -2.88
C LEU A 181 26.63 -5.15 -1.63
N SER A 182 27.92 -5.07 -1.35
CA SER A 182 28.48 -5.39 -0.05
C SER A 182 27.98 -4.40 1.01
N ASP A 183 28.03 -4.79 2.28
CA ASP A 183 27.67 -3.93 3.41
C ASP A 183 28.45 -2.59 3.38
N GLU A 184 29.70 -2.58 2.93
CA GLU A 184 30.52 -1.36 2.82
C GLU A 184 29.98 -0.41 1.74
N GLU A 185 29.76 -0.94 0.53
CA GLU A 185 29.19 -0.19 -0.59
C GLU A 185 27.79 0.35 -0.26
N ALA A 186 26.94 -0.46 0.38
CA ALA A 186 25.60 -0.06 0.81
C ALA A 186 25.65 1.09 1.82
N ARG A 187 26.55 1.03 2.82
CA ARG A 187 26.75 2.13 3.80
C ARG A 187 27.21 3.41 3.12
N GLU A 188 28.11 3.33 2.14
CA GLU A 188 28.58 4.51 1.42
C GLU A 188 27.48 5.15 0.56
N VAL A 189 26.56 4.35 -0.01
CA VAL A 189 25.35 4.87 -0.67
C VAL A 189 24.47 5.60 0.35
N VAL A 190 24.16 4.97 1.48
CA VAL A 190 23.30 5.56 2.52
C VAL A 190 23.88 6.88 3.05
N LYS A 191 25.19 6.93 3.33
CA LYS A 191 25.90 8.17 3.71
C LYS A 191 25.84 9.25 2.64
N ALA A 192 25.96 8.89 1.35
CA ALA A 192 25.89 9.83 0.24
C ALA A 192 24.51 10.52 0.12
N TYR A 193 23.46 9.89 0.65
CA TYR A 193 22.12 10.47 0.78
C TYR A 193 21.90 11.25 2.10
N GLY A 194 22.95 11.45 2.90
CA GLY A 194 22.88 12.21 4.15
C GLY A 194 22.22 11.44 5.31
N ILE A 195 21.96 10.15 5.13
CA ILE A 195 21.36 9.31 6.17
C ILE A 195 22.43 8.96 7.20
N ARG A 196 22.15 9.28 8.47
CA ARG A 196 23.05 8.97 9.59
C ARG A 196 23.00 7.47 9.88
N ILE A 197 24.17 6.84 9.93
CA ILE A 197 24.32 5.43 10.29
C ILE A 197 25.36 5.26 11.41
N PRO A 198 25.24 4.22 12.24
CA PRO A 198 26.22 3.93 13.28
C PRO A 198 27.63 3.73 12.73
N LYS A 199 28.64 4.15 13.49
CA LYS A 199 30.05 3.94 13.13
C LYS A 199 30.33 2.44 13.09
N THR A 200 30.72 1.96 11.92
CA THR A 200 31.00 0.55 11.64
C THR A 200 32.36 0.43 10.98
N GLU A 201 33.20 -0.47 11.48
CA GLU A 201 34.52 -0.73 10.91
C GLU A 201 34.79 -2.23 10.76
N LEU A 202 35.63 -2.62 9.80
CA LEU A 202 35.97 -4.02 9.55
C LEU A 202 37.21 -4.43 10.35
N ALA A 203 37.07 -5.45 11.19
CA ALA A 203 38.18 -6.11 11.88
C ALA A 203 38.55 -7.43 11.19
N LYS A 204 39.81 -7.61 10.82
CA LYS A 204 40.32 -8.88 10.24
C LYS A 204 40.74 -9.88 11.30
N ASP A 205 41.13 -9.40 12.47
CA ASP A 205 41.55 -10.20 13.61
C ASP A 205 41.01 -9.60 14.93
N ILE A 206 41.17 -10.36 16.01
CA ILE A 206 40.65 -9.96 17.33
C ILE A 206 41.34 -8.72 17.89
N ASN A 207 42.62 -8.49 17.58
CA ASN A 207 43.34 -7.33 18.09
C ASN A 207 42.79 -6.05 17.45
N GLN A 208 42.55 -6.08 16.13
CA GLN A 208 41.87 -4.98 15.42
C GLN A 208 40.46 -4.75 15.96
N ALA A 209 39.70 -5.81 16.25
CA ALA A 209 38.35 -5.68 16.79
C ALA A 209 38.36 -4.99 18.16
N ILE A 210 39.34 -5.31 19.01
CA ILE A 210 39.54 -4.68 20.31
C ILE A 210 39.92 -3.20 20.16
N GLU A 211 40.85 -2.87 19.25
CA GLU A 211 41.24 -1.48 19.00
C GLU A 211 40.06 -0.64 18.49
N ILE A 212 39.25 -1.20 17.58
CA ILE A 212 38.03 -0.55 17.09
C ILE A 212 37.07 -0.36 18.27
N ALA A 213 36.81 -1.40 19.06
CA ALA A 213 35.91 -1.36 20.21
C ALA A 213 36.31 -0.29 21.24
N GLU A 214 37.61 -0.16 21.54
CA GLU A 214 38.14 0.85 22.45
C GLU A 214 37.96 2.27 21.90
N ARG A 215 37.96 2.44 20.56
CA ARG A 215 37.72 3.74 19.91
C ARG A 215 36.23 4.09 19.78
N ILE A 216 35.38 3.15 19.41
CA ILE A 216 33.97 3.40 19.09
C ILE A 216 33.03 3.19 20.29
N GLY A 217 33.49 2.54 21.35
CA GLY A 217 32.74 2.33 22.60
C GLY A 217 31.78 1.15 22.55
N TYR A 218 31.46 0.62 23.73
CA TYR A 218 30.47 -0.46 23.94
C TYR A 218 29.09 0.13 24.27
N PRO A 219 27.99 -0.59 24.01
CA PRO A 219 27.93 -1.97 23.53
C PRO A 219 28.07 -2.10 22.01
N LEU A 220 28.54 -3.26 21.57
CA LEU A 220 28.85 -3.54 20.17
C LEU A 220 27.92 -4.58 19.56
N VAL A 221 27.80 -4.48 18.24
CA VAL A 221 27.31 -5.53 17.36
C VAL A 221 28.46 -5.98 16.47
N LEU A 222 28.66 -7.29 16.40
CA LEU A 222 29.61 -7.96 15.54
C LEU A 222 28.85 -8.69 14.44
N LYS A 223 29.22 -8.48 13.17
CA LYS A 223 28.68 -9.29 12.06
C LYS A 223 29.79 -9.85 11.19
N VAL A 224 29.61 -11.05 10.67
CA VAL A 224 30.50 -11.63 9.65
C VAL A 224 30.44 -10.78 8.38
N ALA A 225 31.62 -10.41 7.88
CA ALA A 225 31.77 -9.76 6.59
C ALA A 225 32.19 -10.82 5.56
N SER A 226 31.25 -11.23 4.72
CA SER A 226 31.49 -12.21 3.65
C SER A 226 30.62 -11.89 2.44
N PRO A 227 31.17 -11.88 1.21
CA PRO A 227 30.37 -11.74 0.00
C PRO A 227 29.49 -12.97 -0.28
N ASP A 228 29.80 -14.11 0.32
CA ASP A 228 29.09 -15.37 0.09
C ASP A 228 27.93 -15.57 1.09
N ILE A 229 27.90 -14.80 2.18
CA ILE A 229 26.88 -14.89 3.24
C ILE A 229 25.99 -13.65 3.19
N LEU A 230 24.89 -13.77 2.44
CA LEU A 230 23.90 -12.70 2.31
C LEU A 230 23.00 -12.59 3.55
N HIS A 231 22.53 -13.74 4.06
CA HIS A 231 21.68 -13.82 5.24
C HIS A 231 22.52 -14.17 6.49
N LYS A 232 23.07 -13.15 7.16
CA LYS A 232 24.06 -13.35 8.22
C LYS A 232 23.42 -13.95 9.46
N THR A 233 22.20 -13.54 9.80
CA THR A 233 21.48 -14.04 10.98
C THR A 233 21.22 -15.54 10.90
N ASP A 234 20.84 -16.04 9.71
CA ASP A 234 20.51 -17.46 9.48
C ASP A 234 21.70 -18.40 9.72
N VAL A 235 22.92 -17.89 9.59
CA VAL A 235 24.15 -18.67 9.80
C VAL A 235 24.84 -18.37 11.14
N GLY A 236 24.16 -17.67 12.06
CA GLY A 236 24.77 -17.23 13.32
C GLY A 236 25.85 -16.14 13.13
N GLY A 237 25.87 -15.51 11.96
CA GLY A 237 26.82 -14.49 11.53
C GLY A 237 26.61 -13.11 12.17
N VAL A 238 25.81 -12.99 13.22
CA VAL A 238 25.53 -11.74 13.96
C VAL A 238 25.55 -12.02 15.47
N LYS A 239 26.35 -11.25 16.21
CA LYS A 239 26.37 -11.22 17.69
C LYS A 239 26.09 -9.81 18.17
N ILE A 240 25.03 -9.63 18.96
CA ILE A 240 24.57 -8.33 19.46
C ILE A 240 24.84 -8.19 20.95
N GLY A 241 24.87 -6.96 21.43
CA GLY A 241 24.91 -6.70 22.87
C GLY A 241 26.21 -7.12 23.55
N ILE A 242 27.32 -7.06 22.82
CA ILE A 242 28.65 -7.28 23.37
C ILE A 242 28.99 -6.08 24.25
N LYS A 243 29.14 -6.27 25.56
CA LYS A 243 29.26 -5.18 26.54
C LYS A 243 30.69 -4.87 26.94
N ASN A 244 31.62 -5.79 26.69
CA ASN A 244 33.00 -5.65 27.15
C ASN A 244 33.97 -6.45 26.28
N LYS A 245 35.26 -6.24 26.56
CA LYS A 245 36.39 -6.86 25.84
C LYS A 245 36.40 -8.39 25.91
N GLN A 246 35.92 -8.98 27.00
CA GLN A 246 35.88 -10.43 27.14
C GLN A 246 34.79 -11.03 26.25
N GLU A 247 33.57 -10.49 26.34
CA GLU A 247 32.46 -10.89 25.47
C GLU A 247 32.77 -10.71 23.98
N LEU A 248 33.55 -9.67 23.63
CA LEU A 248 34.01 -9.46 22.26
C LEU A 248 34.94 -10.59 21.79
N ARG A 249 35.88 -11.02 22.63
CA ARG A 249 36.78 -12.13 22.32
C ARG A 249 35.99 -13.42 22.08
N ASP A 250 35.10 -13.75 23.01
CA ASP A 250 34.28 -14.96 22.94
C ASP A 250 33.42 -14.95 21.67
N SER A 251 32.73 -13.83 21.41
CA SER A 251 31.88 -13.67 20.23
C SER A 251 32.65 -13.68 18.90
N PHE A 252 33.93 -13.28 18.88
CA PHE A 252 34.71 -13.14 17.64
C PHE A 252 35.08 -14.48 17.00
N ASP A 253 35.34 -15.50 17.81
CA ASP A 253 35.65 -16.83 17.34
C ASP A 253 34.37 -17.63 17.05
N ASP A 254 33.36 -17.51 17.92
CA ASP A 254 32.06 -18.16 17.79
C ASP A 254 31.39 -17.83 16.44
N ILE A 255 31.43 -16.56 16.03
CA ILE A 255 30.74 -16.10 14.82
C ILE A 255 31.32 -16.72 13.53
N ILE A 256 32.63 -17.02 13.49
CA ILE A 256 33.24 -17.73 12.34
C ILE A 256 32.88 -19.20 12.38
N TRP A 257 32.91 -19.79 13.58
CA TRP A 257 32.60 -21.20 13.74
C TRP A 257 31.16 -21.49 13.31
N GLU A 258 30.19 -20.67 13.73
CA GLU A 258 28.80 -20.78 13.31
C GLU A 258 28.66 -20.57 11.79
N ALA A 259 29.22 -19.49 11.23
CA ALA A 259 29.13 -19.21 9.81
C ALA A 259 29.70 -20.35 8.93
N LYS A 260 30.87 -20.89 9.29
CA LYS A 260 31.50 -22.00 8.56
C LYS A 260 30.78 -23.34 8.75
N ARG A 261 30.05 -23.53 9.86
CA ARG A 261 29.24 -24.74 10.06
C ARG A 261 28.12 -24.84 9.03
N TYR A 262 27.49 -23.71 8.67
CA TYR A 262 26.44 -23.66 7.65
C TYR A 262 27.01 -23.49 6.23
N MET A 263 28.06 -22.68 6.07
CA MET A 263 28.68 -22.39 4.77
C MET A 263 30.21 -22.59 4.82
N PRO A 264 30.70 -23.85 4.74
CA PRO A 264 32.12 -24.17 4.96
C PRO A 264 33.09 -23.50 3.99
N ASN A 265 32.64 -23.25 2.76
CA ASN A 265 33.44 -22.67 1.69
C ASN A 265 33.29 -21.15 1.57
N ALA A 266 32.52 -20.51 2.45
CA ALA A 266 32.32 -19.06 2.41
C ALA A 266 33.64 -18.32 2.67
N LYS A 267 33.95 -17.36 1.80
CA LYS A 267 35.08 -16.45 1.96
C LYS A 267 34.77 -15.44 3.06
N ILE A 268 35.45 -15.55 4.19
CA ILE A 268 35.33 -14.59 5.29
C ILE A 268 36.38 -13.50 5.13
N LEU A 269 35.95 -12.25 4.99
CA LEU A 269 36.84 -11.08 4.87
C LEU A 269 37.22 -10.50 6.24
N GLY A 270 36.42 -10.77 7.26
CA GLY A 270 36.58 -10.26 8.62
C GLY A 270 35.24 -10.18 9.33
N LYS A 271 35.13 -9.29 10.31
CA LYS A 271 33.87 -8.96 10.99
C LYS A 271 33.68 -7.47 11.08
N SER A 272 32.48 -7.00 10.77
CA SER A 272 32.10 -5.62 11.05
C SER A 272 31.83 -5.44 12.54
N VAL A 273 32.49 -4.45 13.14
CA VAL A 273 32.35 -4.03 14.52
C VAL A 273 31.61 -2.70 14.51
N THR A 274 30.43 -2.67 15.13
CA THR A 274 29.52 -1.53 15.11
C THR A 274 29.16 -1.15 16.52
N ASN A 275 29.32 0.13 16.88
CA ASN A 275 28.78 0.63 18.16
C ASN A 275 27.26 0.79 18.04
N CYS A 276 26.56 0.41 19.11
CA CYS A 276 25.11 0.59 19.23
C CYS A 276 24.77 1.16 20.61
N ASP A 277 24.74 2.48 20.72
CA ASP A 277 24.40 3.16 21.97
C ASP A 277 22.95 2.92 22.43
N SER A 278 22.06 2.40 21.57
CA SER A 278 20.64 2.16 21.85
C SER A 278 20.19 0.72 21.59
N LEU A 279 20.65 -0.23 22.40
CA LEU A 279 20.10 -1.60 22.42
C LEU A 279 18.77 -1.73 23.19
N SER A 280 18.08 -0.63 23.48
CA SER A 280 16.93 -0.62 24.38
C SER A 280 15.62 -1.12 23.73
N ASN A 281 15.50 -1.06 22.40
CA ASN A 281 14.26 -1.36 21.70
C ASN A 281 14.45 -2.50 20.69
N GLU A 282 13.49 -3.42 20.65
CA GLU A 282 13.47 -4.62 19.77
C GLU A 282 13.57 -4.23 18.28
N SER A 283 12.97 -3.09 17.90
CA SER A 283 13.07 -2.50 16.57
C SER A 283 14.49 -2.05 16.19
N THR A 284 15.31 -1.59 17.14
CA THR A 284 16.71 -1.20 16.90
C THR A 284 17.59 -2.43 16.70
N ILE A 285 17.27 -3.50 17.43
CA ILE A 285 17.95 -4.79 17.33
C ILE A 285 17.64 -5.44 15.98
N GLU A 286 16.38 -5.48 15.56
CA GLU A 286 15.98 -6.00 14.24
C GLU A 286 16.65 -5.24 13.11
N SER A 287 16.71 -3.92 13.21
CA SER A 287 17.23 -3.08 12.14
C SER A 287 18.75 -3.07 12.02
N ILE A 288 19.44 -3.28 13.15
CA ILE A 288 20.88 -3.54 13.17
C ILE A 288 21.15 -5.00 12.83
N SER A 289 20.27 -5.96 13.10
CA SER A 289 20.43 -7.35 12.68
C SER A 289 20.14 -7.56 11.19
N ALA A 290 19.35 -6.66 10.59
CA ALA A 290 18.95 -6.73 9.19
C ALA A 290 20.17 -6.77 8.26
N ASP A 291 20.08 -7.67 7.28
CA ASP A 291 21.08 -7.81 6.23
C ASP A 291 20.92 -6.69 5.21
N PHE A 292 21.91 -5.79 5.17
CA PHE A 292 22.00 -4.76 4.13
C PHE A 292 22.62 -5.35 2.87
N SER A 293 21.81 -6.07 2.09
CA SER A 293 22.22 -6.55 0.78
C SER A 293 21.12 -6.26 -0.25
N PRO A 294 20.93 -4.98 -0.61
CA PRO A 294 19.92 -4.62 -1.60
C PRO A 294 20.28 -5.24 -2.96
N LEU A 295 19.29 -5.90 -3.58
CA LEU A 295 19.38 -6.48 -4.92
C LEU A 295 19.67 -5.38 -5.95
N ILE A 296 20.73 -5.53 -6.74
CA ILE A 296 20.99 -4.63 -7.88
C ILE A 296 20.02 -5.03 -9.02
N PRO A 297 19.01 -4.22 -9.37
CA PRO A 297 18.05 -4.59 -10.40
C PRO A 297 18.66 -4.36 -11.77
N ARG A 298 18.37 -5.26 -12.72
CA ARG A 298 18.79 -5.13 -14.13
C ARG A 298 17.96 -4.10 -14.93
N ARG A 299 16.99 -3.39 -14.33
CA ARG A 299 16.18 -2.33 -14.98
C ARG A 299 15.83 -1.16 -14.04
N SER A 300 15.77 0.03 -14.64
CA SER A 300 15.43 1.38 -14.14
C SER A 300 15.65 1.69 -12.65
N GLY A 301 16.70 2.45 -12.33
CA GLY A 301 17.13 2.80 -10.96
C GLY A 301 16.21 3.70 -10.11
N LYS A 302 14.94 3.90 -10.47
CA LYS A 302 13.97 4.67 -9.64
C LYS A 302 13.39 3.83 -8.51
N ASP A 303 13.04 2.57 -8.76
CA ASP A 303 12.42 1.70 -7.77
C ASP A 303 13.44 1.27 -6.69
N PHE A 304 14.69 1.17 -7.09
CA PHE A 304 15.80 0.72 -6.25
C PHE A 304 16.21 1.68 -5.12
N ILE A 305 16.20 3.00 -5.38
CA ILE A 305 16.47 3.99 -4.31
C ILE A 305 15.37 3.90 -3.25
N SER A 306 14.12 3.61 -3.65
CA SER A 306 13.03 3.42 -2.69
C SER A 306 13.21 2.17 -1.83
N ASP A 307 13.75 1.07 -2.38
CA ASP A 307 14.05 -0.14 -1.62
C ASP A 307 15.26 0.02 -0.69
N ILE A 308 16.33 0.67 -1.15
CA ILE A 308 17.45 1.06 -0.28
C ILE A 308 16.95 1.97 0.82
N ILE A 309 16.15 2.99 0.49
CA ILE A 309 15.61 3.91 1.49
C ILE A 309 14.64 3.18 2.41
N SER A 310 13.84 2.21 1.94
CA SER A 310 12.92 1.41 2.77
C SER A 310 13.69 0.55 3.77
N GLN A 311 14.74 -0.15 3.32
CA GLN A 311 15.62 -0.93 4.19
C GLN A 311 16.49 -0.06 5.11
N ALA A 312 16.95 1.10 4.61
CA ALA A 312 17.66 2.12 5.38
C ALA A 312 16.74 2.86 6.37
N SER A 313 15.45 3.01 6.07
CA SER A 313 14.48 3.66 6.94
C SER A 313 14.01 2.71 8.02
N LEU A 314 13.85 1.41 7.77
CA LEU A 314 13.67 0.41 8.83
C LEU A 314 14.84 0.44 9.85
N SER A 315 16.07 0.67 9.37
CA SER A 315 17.28 0.84 10.19
C SER A 315 17.40 2.17 10.92
N VAL A 316 17.07 3.27 10.27
CA VAL A 316 17.05 4.59 10.90
C VAL A 316 15.90 4.72 11.89
N ILE A 317 14.70 4.20 11.59
CA ILE A 317 13.53 4.21 12.48
C ILE A 317 13.85 3.46 13.78
N GLY A 318 14.59 2.34 13.71
CA GLY A 318 15.10 1.66 14.91
C GLY A 318 16.02 2.55 15.76
N ALA A 319 16.83 3.42 15.16
CA ALA A 319 17.77 4.30 15.87
C ALA A 319 17.14 5.64 16.33
N THR A 320 16.05 6.10 15.72
CA THR A 320 15.40 7.41 15.99
C THR A 320 14.10 7.32 16.78
N LEU A 321 13.72 6.17 17.35
CA LEU A 321 12.61 6.09 18.31
C LEU A 321 13.00 6.64 19.71
N ASN A 322 13.55 7.85 19.72
CA ASN A 322 13.29 8.84 20.74
C ASN A 322 12.89 10.14 20.01
N GLU A 323 11.59 10.40 20.08
CA GLU A 323 10.86 11.60 19.65
C GLU A 323 10.60 11.82 18.14
N THR A 324 9.33 12.12 17.87
CA THR A 324 8.69 12.61 16.62
C THR A 324 8.38 11.60 15.50
N SER A 325 7.19 11.00 15.65
CA SER A 325 6.18 10.73 14.60
C SER A 325 6.55 11.06 13.14
N PHE A 326 7.03 10.06 12.40
CA PHE A 326 7.02 10.04 10.94
C PHE A 326 5.71 9.41 10.44
N ASN A 327 4.64 10.22 10.45
CA ASN A 327 3.44 9.93 9.67
C ASN A 327 3.57 10.63 8.32
N GLY A 328 3.80 9.86 7.25
CA GLY A 328 3.63 10.33 5.88
C GLY A 328 4.78 10.00 4.95
N LEU A 329 4.78 8.77 4.43
CA LEU A 329 5.26 8.43 3.10
C LEU A 329 4.30 7.41 2.49
#